data_AF-A0A448T0X5-F1
#
_entry.id   AF-A0A448T0X5-F1
#
_cell.length_a   1.000
_cell.length_b   1.000
_cell.length_c   1.000
_cell.angle_alpha   90.00
_cell.angle_beta   90.00
_cell.angle_gamma   90.00
#
_symmetry.space_group_name_H-M   'P 1'
#
loop_
_entity.id
_entity.type
_entity.pdbx_description
1 polymer ?
#
loop_
_entity_poly.entity_id
_entity_poly.type
_entity_poly.pdbx_seq_one_letter_code
_entity_poly.pdbx_strand_id
1 'polypeptide(L)'
;MLQKRGQKPLELVIGGLLLFVAMAYIVELVFSQPQLSGLLRGMAIPDLPNGDAVFLAAGVLGATIMPHVIYLHSSLTQTAGKDSKAERYSATKLDVAIAMTIAGFVNLAMMATAAAAFHFNGHSGITDLDQAYLTLQPLLGNAAATIFGLSLVAAGLSSTVVGTLAGQVVMQGFVRFYIPIWVRRVVTMMPSFIVIMMGMDATRILVLSQVLLSFGIALALVPLLAFTGNRELMGIWSTAA
;
A
#
# COMPACT_ATOMS: atom_id res chain seq x y z
N MET A 1 -24.83 14.06 6.47
CA MET A 1 -24.91 14.15 4.99
C MET A 1 -23.91 15.15 4.35
N LEU A 2 -23.22 15.99 5.12
CA LEU A 2 -22.12 16.88 4.62
C LEU A 2 -20.77 16.16 4.35
N GLN A 3 -20.58 14.92 4.80
CA GLN A 3 -19.34 14.16 4.55
C GLN A 3 -19.26 13.51 3.16
N LYS A 4 -20.39 13.17 2.52
CA LYS A 4 -20.41 12.42 1.25
C LYS A 4 -20.11 13.26 -0.01
N ARG A 5 -20.25 14.59 0.05
CA ARG A 5 -20.03 15.47 -1.13
C ARG A 5 -18.62 16.05 -1.23
N GLY A 6 -17.91 16.23 -0.11
CA GLY A 6 -16.53 16.73 -0.10
C GLY A 6 -15.45 15.67 -0.33
N GLN A 7 -15.76 14.39 -0.10
CA GLN A 7 -14.79 13.29 -0.24
C GLN A 7 -14.49 12.94 -1.71
N LYS A 8 -15.52 12.87 -2.56
CA LYS A 8 -15.34 12.50 -3.98
C LYS A 8 -14.36 13.39 -4.76
N PRO A 9 -14.41 14.74 -4.68
CA PRO A 9 -13.46 15.56 -5.41
C PRO A 9 -12.04 15.43 -4.85
N LEU A 10 -11.88 15.31 -3.52
CA LEU A 10 -10.56 15.13 -2.90
C LEU A 10 -9.94 13.78 -3.28
N GLU A 11 -10.73 12.71 -3.24
CA GLU A 11 -10.30 11.36 -3.63
C GLU A 11 -9.90 11.32 -5.11
N LEU A 12 -10.63 12.04 -5.98
CA LEU A 12 -10.30 12.13 -7.40
C LEU A 12 -9.02 12.94 -7.66
N VAL A 13 -8.79 14.01 -6.89
CA VAL A 13 -7.52 14.77 -6.94
C VAL A 13 -6.35 13.94 -6.44
N ILE A 14 -6.49 13.26 -5.30
CA ILE A 14 -5.46 12.38 -4.74
C ILE A 14 -5.17 11.23 -5.72
N GLY A 15 -6.22 10.58 -6.23
CA GLY A 15 -6.09 9.49 -7.21
C GLY A 15 -5.42 9.97 -8.50
N GLY A 16 -5.79 11.15 -9.00
CA GLY A 16 -5.14 11.76 -10.17
C GLY A 16 -3.67 12.05 -9.94
N LEU A 17 -3.31 12.57 -8.76
CA LEU A 17 -1.92 12.86 -8.40
C LEU A 17 -1.09 11.58 -8.25
N LEU A 18 -1.65 10.53 -7.63
CA LEU A 18 -0.99 9.23 -7.52
C LEU A 18 -0.83 8.56 -8.88
N LEU A 19 -1.84 8.63 -9.74
CA LEU A 19 -1.77 8.12 -11.12
C LEU A 19 -0.70 8.86 -11.92
N PHE A 20 -0.59 10.18 -11.76
CA PHE A 20 0.43 10.99 -12.40
C PHE A 20 1.84 10.54 -11.99
N VAL A 21 2.08 10.38 -10.69
CA VAL A 21 3.38 9.91 -10.16
C VAL A 21 3.68 8.48 -10.62
N ALA A 22 2.68 7.61 -10.62
CA ALA A 22 2.80 6.25 -11.14
C ALA A 22 3.21 6.25 -12.62
N MET A 23 2.56 7.06 -13.47
CA MET A 23 2.95 7.21 -14.87
C MET A 23 4.35 7.79 -15.02
N ALA A 24 4.74 8.77 -14.19
CA ALA A 24 6.08 9.34 -14.22
C ALA A 24 7.14 8.26 -13.97
N TYR A 25 6.96 7.40 -12.96
CA TYR A 25 7.85 6.26 -12.70
C TYR A 25 7.91 5.26 -13.85
N ILE A 26 6.78 4.99 -14.53
CA ILE A 26 6.75 4.08 -15.68
C ILE A 26 7.53 4.67 -16.86
N VAL A 27 7.32 5.96 -17.16
CA VAL A 27 8.05 6.63 -18.25
C VAL A 27 9.53 6.68 -17.91
N GLU A 28 9.89 7.01 -16.68
CA GLU A 28 11.28 7.06 -16.24
C GLU A 28 11.97 5.69 -16.28
N LEU A 29 11.26 4.61 -15.96
CA LEU A 29 11.75 3.25 -16.15
C LEU A 29 12.10 2.98 -17.63
N VAL A 30 11.27 3.43 -18.57
CA VAL A 30 11.52 3.26 -20.01
C VAL A 30 12.71 4.11 -20.47
N PHE A 31 12.82 5.35 -19.97
CA PHE A 31 13.93 6.25 -20.30
C PHE A 31 15.27 5.82 -19.69
N SER A 32 15.26 5.29 -18.47
CA SER A 32 16.46 4.89 -17.74
C SER A 32 17.16 3.65 -18.33
N GLN A 33 16.57 2.99 -19.35
CA GLN A 33 17.06 1.75 -19.97
C GLN A 33 17.69 0.78 -18.96
N PRO A 34 16.97 0.37 -17.90
CA PRO A 34 17.50 -0.64 -16.99
C PRO A 34 17.79 -1.90 -17.80
N GLN A 35 18.89 -2.58 -17.46
CA GLN A 35 19.23 -3.85 -18.10
C GLN A 35 18.10 -4.86 -17.85
N LEU A 36 17.21 -5.02 -18.83
CA LEU A 36 16.06 -5.94 -18.77
C LEU A 36 16.50 -7.35 -18.40
N SER A 37 17.70 -7.75 -18.85
CA SER A 37 18.32 -9.03 -18.49
C SER A 37 18.58 -9.17 -16.99
N GLY A 38 19.05 -8.13 -16.29
CA GLY A 38 19.25 -8.14 -14.85
C GLY A 38 17.94 -8.13 -14.07
N LEU A 39 16.94 -7.38 -14.56
CA LEU A 39 15.60 -7.29 -13.96
C LEU A 39 14.84 -8.62 -14.04
N LEU A 40 14.87 -9.26 -15.22
CA LEU A 40 14.28 -10.58 -15.45
C LEU A 40 15.02 -11.66 -14.65
N ARG A 41 16.34 -11.55 -14.50
CA ARG A 41 17.12 -12.49 -13.69
C ARG A 41 16.81 -12.36 -12.19
N GLY A 42 16.62 -11.13 -11.69
CA GLY A 42 16.20 -10.88 -10.31
C GLY A 42 14.75 -11.32 -10.04
N MET A 43 13.86 -11.25 -11.04
CA MET A 43 12.51 -11.83 -10.94
C MET A 43 12.52 -13.37 -10.97
N ALA A 44 13.41 -13.98 -11.77
CA ALA A 44 13.45 -15.42 -11.97
C ALA A 44 14.23 -16.18 -10.88
N ILE A 45 15.19 -15.53 -10.23
CA ILE A 45 16.07 -16.15 -9.23
C ILE A 45 15.98 -15.32 -7.94
N PRO A 46 15.16 -15.73 -6.96
CA PRO A 46 15.12 -15.09 -5.65
C PRO A 46 16.41 -15.43 -4.89
N ASP A 47 17.36 -14.49 -4.89
CA ASP A 47 18.58 -14.57 -4.10
C ASP A 47 18.53 -13.52 -2.99
N LEU A 48 18.58 -13.98 -1.74
CA LEU A 48 18.51 -13.14 -0.53
C LEU A 48 19.82 -13.32 0.25
N PRO A 49 20.91 -12.66 -0.16
CA PRO A 49 22.25 -12.96 0.34
C PRO A 49 22.47 -12.55 1.81
N ASN A 50 21.73 -11.55 2.31
CA ASN A 50 21.96 -10.92 3.61
C ASN A 50 20.67 -10.78 4.43
N GLY A 51 20.80 -10.72 5.77
CA GLY A 51 19.67 -10.48 6.68
C GLY A 51 18.91 -9.17 6.42
N ASP A 52 19.61 -8.12 5.97
CA ASP A 52 18.99 -6.84 5.59
C ASP A 52 18.10 -6.97 4.34
N ALA A 53 18.48 -7.84 3.38
CA ALA A 53 17.66 -8.10 2.20
C ALA A 53 16.38 -8.86 2.57
N VAL A 54 16.47 -9.80 3.52
CA VAL A 54 15.30 -10.49 4.07
C VAL A 54 14.39 -9.51 4.82
N PHE A 55 14.95 -8.59 5.60
CA PHE A 55 14.19 -7.57 6.33
C PHE A 55 13.47 -6.62 5.37
N LEU A 56 14.14 -6.18 4.31
CA LEU A 56 13.55 -5.34 3.27
C LEU A 56 12.46 -6.10 2.50
N ALA A 57 12.69 -7.36 2.12
CA ALA A 57 11.70 -8.19 1.43
C ALA A 57 10.46 -8.43 2.30
N ALA A 58 10.64 -8.74 3.59
CA ALA A 58 9.56 -8.85 4.55
C ALA A 58 8.80 -7.51 4.73
N GLY A 59 9.52 -6.39 4.72
CA GLY A 59 8.93 -5.04 4.74
C GLY A 59 8.09 -4.75 3.51
N VAL A 60 8.56 -5.09 2.30
CA VAL A 60 7.80 -4.94 1.04
C VAL A 60 6.55 -5.83 1.04
N LEU A 61 6.66 -7.07 1.51
CA LEU A 61 5.49 -7.96 1.66
C LEU A 61 4.49 -7.41 2.68
N GLY A 62 4.97 -6.91 3.83
CA GLY A 62 4.14 -6.27 4.85
C GLY A 62 3.43 -5.01 4.35
N ALA A 63 4.13 -4.19 3.56
CA ALA A 63 3.60 -2.95 3.00
C ALA A 63 2.57 -3.19 1.89
N THR A 64 2.69 -4.29 1.14
CA THR A 64 1.77 -4.62 0.03
C THR A 64 0.49 -5.28 0.51
N ILE A 65 0.58 -6.18 1.48
CA ILE A 65 -0.59 -6.89 2.02
C ILE A 65 -1.06 -6.15 3.27
N MET A 66 -2.01 -5.23 3.08
CA MET A 66 -2.58 -4.43 4.16
C MET A 66 -3.84 -5.10 4.75
N PRO A 67 -3.78 -5.74 5.94
CA PRO A 67 -4.89 -6.57 6.43
C PRO A 67 -6.16 -5.76 6.70
N HIS A 68 -6.00 -4.51 7.12
CA HIS A 68 -7.10 -3.60 7.39
C HIS A 68 -7.88 -3.25 6.12
N VAL A 69 -7.23 -3.21 4.95
CA VAL A 69 -7.90 -2.99 3.65
C VAL A 69 -8.74 -4.20 3.26
N ILE A 70 -8.31 -5.42 3.60
CA ILE A 70 -9.09 -6.66 3.33
C ILE A 70 -10.45 -6.60 4.03
N TYR A 71 -10.48 -6.24 5.32
CA TYR A 71 -11.74 -6.12 6.08
C TYR A 71 -12.62 -4.98 5.54
N LEU A 72 -12.02 -3.83 5.22
CA LEU A 72 -12.78 -2.71 4.66
C LEU A 72 -13.39 -3.07 3.30
N HIS A 73 -12.60 -3.65 2.40
CA HIS A 73 -13.06 -4.09 1.09
C HIS A 73 -14.17 -5.13 1.20
N SER A 74 -14.06 -6.09 2.13
CA SER A 74 -15.14 -7.04 2.43
C SER A 74 -16.43 -6.33 2.88
N SER A 75 -16.34 -5.31 3.74
CA SER A 75 -17.52 -4.57 4.20
C SER A 75 -18.15 -3.70 3.10
N LEU A 76 -17.35 -3.09 2.24
CA LEU A 76 -17.83 -2.23 1.14
C LEU A 76 -18.51 -3.04 0.05
N THR A 77 -17.94 -4.21 -0.28
CA THR A 77 -18.49 -5.14 -1.28
C THR A 77 -19.74 -5.90 -0.81
N GLN A 78 -20.08 -5.86 0.50
CA GLN A 78 -21.34 -6.38 1.03
C GLN A 78 -22.54 -5.47 0.74
N THR A 79 -22.34 -4.20 0.41
CA THR A 79 -23.43 -3.24 0.20
C THR A 79 -24.33 -3.67 -0.98
N ALA A 80 -25.63 -3.83 -0.70
CA ALA A 80 -26.62 -4.46 -1.56
C ALA A 80 -26.97 -3.64 -2.81
N GLY A 81 -26.29 -3.90 -3.94
CA GLY A 81 -26.79 -3.57 -5.29
C GLY A 81 -27.76 -4.64 -5.81
N LYS A 82 -28.61 -4.27 -6.79
CA LYS A 82 -29.63 -5.13 -7.42
C LYS A 82 -29.06 -6.27 -8.30
N ASP A 83 -27.74 -6.35 -8.44
CA ASP A 83 -27.08 -7.28 -9.35
C ASP A 83 -26.96 -8.70 -8.78
N SER A 84 -26.97 -9.69 -9.68
CA SER A 84 -26.78 -11.10 -9.33
C SER A 84 -25.44 -11.31 -8.62
N LYS A 85 -25.42 -12.09 -7.53
CA LYS A 85 -24.22 -12.35 -6.71
C LYS A 85 -23.02 -12.84 -7.54
N ALA A 86 -23.28 -13.60 -8.60
CA ALA A 86 -22.26 -14.15 -9.50
C ALA A 86 -21.59 -13.07 -10.37
N GLU A 87 -22.38 -12.15 -10.91
CA GLU A 87 -21.90 -11.07 -11.79
C GLU A 87 -21.10 -10.05 -10.98
N ARG A 88 -21.58 -9.72 -9.77
CA ARG A 88 -20.85 -8.84 -8.84
C ARG A 88 -19.51 -9.43 -8.40
N TYR A 89 -19.44 -10.75 -8.16
CA TYR A 89 -18.19 -11.43 -7.82
C TYR A 89 -17.18 -11.37 -8.97
N SER A 90 -17.59 -11.69 -10.20
CA SER A 90 -16.70 -11.65 -11.37
C SER A 90 -16.19 -10.24 -11.65
N ALA A 91 -17.08 -9.24 -11.63
CA ALA A 91 -16.71 -7.84 -11.83
C ALA A 91 -15.75 -7.32 -10.75
N THR A 92 -16.03 -7.61 -9.47
CA THR A 92 -15.14 -7.22 -8.36
C THR A 92 -13.80 -7.93 -8.44
N LYS A 93 -13.78 -9.21 -8.80
CA LYS A 93 -12.53 -9.97 -8.97
C LYS A 93 -11.68 -9.39 -10.09
N LEU A 94 -12.29 -9.03 -11.22
CA LEU A 94 -11.59 -8.40 -12.34
C LEU A 94 -11.06 -7.01 -11.95
N ASP A 95 -11.87 -6.19 -11.30
CA ASP A 95 -11.47 -4.86 -10.83
C ASP A 95 -10.28 -4.91 -9.87
N VAL A 96 -10.36 -5.78 -8.86
CA VAL A 96 -9.24 -5.99 -7.92
C VAL A 96 -8.02 -6.56 -8.64
N ALA A 97 -8.19 -7.51 -9.57
CA ALA A 97 -7.06 -8.08 -10.31
C ALA A 97 -6.35 -7.01 -11.15
N ILE A 98 -7.10 -6.15 -11.84
CA ILE A 98 -6.54 -5.04 -12.63
C ILE A 98 -5.84 -4.03 -11.69
N ALA A 99 -6.50 -3.60 -10.62
CA ALA A 99 -5.95 -2.64 -9.67
C ALA A 99 -4.66 -3.15 -9.00
N MET A 100 -4.64 -4.41 -8.55
CA MET A 100 -3.46 -5.03 -7.94
C MET A 100 -2.34 -5.24 -8.95
N THR A 101 -2.65 -5.56 -10.21
CA THR A 101 -1.64 -5.68 -11.28
C THR A 101 -0.97 -4.34 -11.56
N ILE A 102 -1.77 -3.27 -11.66
CA ILE A 102 -1.25 -1.90 -11.84
C ILE A 102 -0.39 -1.50 -10.64
N ALA A 103 -0.88 -1.71 -9.41
CA ALA A 103 -0.12 -1.40 -8.20
C ALA A 103 1.21 -2.16 -8.11
N GLY A 104 1.20 -3.46 -8.46
CA GLY A 104 2.42 -4.27 -8.51
C GLY A 104 3.41 -3.76 -9.56
N PHE A 105 2.94 -3.38 -10.74
CA PHE A 105 3.79 -2.82 -11.79
C PHE A 105 4.42 -1.48 -11.37
N VAL A 106 3.65 -0.60 -10.72
CA VAL A 106 4.16 0.68 -10.20
C VAL A 106 5.20 0.46 -9.11
N ASN A 107 4.97 -0.46 -8.18
CA ASN A 107 5.95 -0.80 -7.14
C ASN A 107 7.25 -1.36 -7.74
N LEU A 108 7.16 -2.22 -8.76
CA LEU A 108 8.32 -2.72 -9.49
C LEU A 108 9.06 -1.60 -10.22
N ALA A 109 8.34 -0.69 -10.88
CA ALA A 109 8.93 0.46 -11.56
C ALA A 109 9.65 1.40 -10.59
N MET A 110 9.06 1.68 -9.43
CA MET A 110 9.69 2.49 -8.37
C MET A 110 10.96 1.81 -7.83
N MET A 111 10.92 0.51 -7.59
CA MET A 111 12.09 -0.24 -7.12
C MET A 111 13.21 -0.30 -8.16
N ALA A 112 12.85 -0.53 -9.43
CA ALA A 112 13.80 -0.61 -10.53
C ALA A 112 14.43 0.75 -10.86
N THR A 113 13.66 1.85 -10.83
CA THR A 113 14.19 3.21 -11.01
C THR A 113 15.10 3.60 -9.87
N ALA A 114 14.74 3.28 -8.61
CA ALA A 114 15.62 3.49 -7.46
C ALA A 114 16.94 2.70 -7.60
N ALA A 115 16.88 1.44 -8.04
CA ALA A 115 18.07 0.64 -8.31
C ALA A 115 18.92 1.25 -9.45
N ALA A 116 18.31 1.69 -10.55
CA ALA A 116 19.04 2.29 -11.66
C ALA A 116 19.67 3.65 -11.31
N ALA A 117 18.95 4.50 -10.57
CA ALA A 117 19.41 5.85 -10.20
C ALA A 117 20.49 5.84 -9.10
N PHE A 118 20.39 4.94 -8.12
CA PHE A 118 21.26 4.94 -6.94
C PHE A 118 22.36 3.87 -6.95
N HIS A 119 22.11 2.68 -7.53
CA HIS A 119 23.09 1.59 -7.52
C HIS A 119 24.26 1.88 -8.49
N PHE A 120 24.03 2.61 -9.58
CA PHE A 120 25.08 3.00 -10.53
C PHE A 120 25.91 4.23 -10.08
N ASN A 121 25.39 5.04 -9.16
CA ASN A 121 26.05 6.28 -8.72
C ASN A 121 26.89 6.11 -7.45
N GLY A 122 27.06 4.91 -6.90
CA GLY A 122 27.98 4.64 -5.77
C GLY A 122 27.57 5.28 -4.43
N HIS A 123 26.33 5.76 -4.29
CA HIS A 123 25.83 6.39 -3.06
C HIS A 123 25.14 5.33 -2.17
N SER A 124 25.93 4.59 -1.40
CA SER A 124 25.49 3.51 -0.49
C SER A 124 24.86 3.99 0.82
N GLY A 125 24.39 5.23 0.90
CA GLY A 125 23.92 5.86 2.15
C GLY A 125 22.48 6.37 2.13
N ILE A 126 21.74 6.18 1.04
CA ILE A 126 20.47 6.88 0.85
C ILE A 126 19.31 5.90 0.99
N THR A 127 18.89 5.69 2.24
CA THR A 127 17.64 4.95 2.56
C THR A 127 16.46 5.89 2.81
N ASP A 128 16.69 7.20 2.81
CA ASP A 128 15.69 8.18 3.23
C ASP A 128 14.76 8.61 2.10
N LEU A 129 13.47 8.70 2.45
CA LEU A 129 12.42 9.27 1.60
C LEU A 129 12.81 10.65 1.04
N ASP A 130 13.64 11.39 1.78
CA ASP A 130 14.12 12.73 1.44
C ASP A 130 14.90 12.79 0.13
N GLN A 131 15.43 11.68 -0.36
CA GLN A 131 16.18 11.63 -1.61
C GLN A 131 15.44 10.86 -2.70
N ALA A 132 14.30 10.22 -2.38
CA ALA A 132 13.53 9.45 -3.34
C ALA A 132 13.03 10.31 -4.52
N TYR A 133 12.76 11.60 -4.30
CA TYR A 133 12.34 12.51 -5.37
C TYR A 133 13.43 12.75 -6.43
N LEU A 134 14.72 12.51 -6.10
CA LEU A 134 15.82 12.62 -7.06
C LEU A 134 15.69 11.59 -8.19
N THR A 135 15.03 10.45 -7.92
CA THR A 135 14.76 9.46 -8.97
C THR A 135 13.97 10.06 -10.11
N LEU A 136 13.03 10.98 -9.80
CA LEU A 136 12.12 11.67 -10.72
C LEU A 136 12.68 12.98 -11.29
N GLN A 137 13.82 13.45 -10.80
CA GLN A 137 14.43 14.71 -11.24
C GLN A 137 14.81 14.72 -12.73
N PRO A 138 15.31 13.62 -13.34
CA PRO A 138 15.59 13.58 -14.77
C PRO A 138 14.36 13.83 -15.64
N LEU A 139 13.17 13.36 -15.21
CA LEU A 139 11.94 13.50 -15.98
C LEU A 139 11.16 14.79 -15.67
N LEU A 140 11.05 15.15 -14.39
CA LEU A 140 10.19 16.26 -13.92
C LEU A 140 11.01 17.52 -13.57
N GLY A 141 12.33 17.47 -13.63
CA GLY A 141 13.22 18.58 -13.27
C GLY A 141 12.96 19.08 -11.85
N ASN A 142 12.97 20.40 -11.67
CA ASN A 142 12.75 21.03 -10.37
C ASN A 142 11.34 20.80 -9.80
N ALA A 143 10.37 20.38 -10.63
CA ALA A 143 9.02 20.07 -10.16
C ALA A 143 8.92 18.71 -9.45
N ALA A 144 9.91 17.83 -9.63
CA ALA A 144 9.93 16.48 -9.05
C ALA A 144 9.70 16.49 -7.54
N ALA A 145 10.44 17.32 -6.81
CA ALA A 145 10.33 17.45 -5.35
C ALA A 145 8.93 17.89 -4.92
N THR A 146 8.35 18.87 -5.61
CA THR A 146 7.02 19.40 -5.28
C THR A 146 5.90 18.40 -5.57
N ILE A 147 5.97 17.71 -6.71
CA ILE A 147 4.95 16.74 -7.13
C ILE A 147 5.03 15.49 -6.24
N PHE A 148 6.23 14.99 -5.97
CA PHE A 148 6.46 13.85 -5.09
C PHE A 148 6.08 14.17 -3.64
N GLY A 149 6.46 15.35 -3.13
CA GLY A 149 6.07 15.78 -1.79
C GLY A 149 4.56 15.93 -1.64
N LEU A 150 3.89 16.56 -2.61
CA LEU A 150 2.44 16.72 -2.60
C LEU A 150 1.73 15.36 -2.68
N SER A 151 2.25 14.44 -3.50
CA SER A 151 1.68 13.10 -3.64
C SER A 151 1.84 12.26 -2.38
N LEU A 152 2.97 12.38 -1.69
CA LEU A 152 3.21 11.71 -0.41
C LEU A 152 2.26 12.22 0.68
N VAL A 153 2.05 13.54 0.74
CA VAL A 153 1.07 14.14 1.68
C VAL A 153 -0.34 13.68 1.33
N ALA A 154 -0.72 13.72 0.05
CA ALA A 154 -2.00 13.24 -0.44
C ALA A 154 -2.25 11.76 -0.11
N ALA A 155 -1.23 10.90 -0.31
CA ALA A 155 -1.26 9.49 0.05
C ALA A 155 -1.46 9.29 1.56
N GLY A 156 -0.72 10.03 2.39
CA GLY A 156 -0.82 9.96 3.85
C GLY A 156 -2.20 10.39 4.37
N LEU A 157 -2.76 11.46 3.80
CA LEU A 157 -4.11 11.91 4.12
C LEU A 157 -5.17 10.87 3.73
N SER A 158 -5.05 10.28 2.53
CA SER A 158 -5.94 9.22 2.06
C SER A 158 -5.87 7.97 2.95
N SER A 159 -4.65 7.51 3.25
CA SER A 159 -4.40 6.36 4.12
C SER A 159 -4.97 6.56 5.53
N THR A 160 -4.91 7.77 6.07
CA THR A 160 -5.53 8.09 7.37
C THR A 160 -7.05 7.88 7.34
N VAL A 161 -7.73 8.31 6.26
CA VAL A 161 -9.17 8.12 6.11
C VAL A 161 -9.50 6.61 6.03
N VAL A 162 -8.82 5.88 5.15
CA VAL A 162 -9.00 4.44 4.98
C VAL A 162 -8.73 3.68 6.29
N GLY A 163 -7.65 4.00 7.00
CA GLY A 163 -7.28 3.39 8.27
C GLY A 163 -8.31 3.64 9.37
N THR A 164 -8.89 4.84 9.45
CA THR A 164 -9.98 5.11 10.42
C THR A 164 -11.23 4.29 10.12
N LEU A 165 -11.61 4.16 8.85
CA LEU A 165 -12.76 3.35 8.42
C LEU A 165 -12.53 1.87 8.68
N ALA A 166 -11.37 1.33 8.30
CA ALA A 166 -11.02 -0.06 8.55
C ALA A 166 -11.01 -0.37 10.05
N GLY A 167 -10.45 0.52 10.88
CA GLY A 167 -10.51 0.37 12.33
C GLY A 167 -11.94 0.40 12.88
N GLN A 168 -12.89 1.09 12.21
CA GLN A 168 -14.29 1.08 12.64
C GLN A 168 -14.92 -0.27 12.35
N VAL A 169 -14.68 -0.81 11.14
CA VAL A 169 -15.17 -2.13 10.72
C VAL A 169 -14.65 -3.23 11.66
N VAL A 170 -13.35 -3.24 11.94
CA VAL A 170 -12.73 -4.23 12.83
C VAL A 170 -13.28 -4.10 14.26
N MET A 171 -13.35 -2.89 14.80
CA MET A 171 -13.78 -2.70 16.19
C MET A 171 -15.27 -3.00 16.38
N GLN A 172 -16.12 -2.66 15.41
CA GLN A 172 -17.54 -3.01 15.43
C GLN A 172 -17.76 -4.52 15.22
N GLY A 173 -16.98 -5.16 14.35
CA GLY A 173 -17.08 -6.59 14.07
C GLY A 173 -16.59 -7.47 15.23
N PHE A 174 -15.42 -7.16 15.80
CA PHE A 174 -14.76 -8.01 16.80
C PHE A 174 -15.03 -7.59 18.25
N VAL A 175 -15.00 -6.29 18.57
CA VAL A 175 -15.03 -5.80 19.96
C VAL A 175 -16.41 -5.25 20.35
N ARG A 176 -17.28 -4.98 19.36
CA ARG A 176 -18.65 -4.42 19.53
C ARG A 176 -18.71 -3.14 20.38
N PHE A 177 -17.59 -2.43 20.53
CA PHE A 177 -17.49 -1.19 21.30
C PHE A 177 -17.29 0.01 20.35
N TYR A 178 -17.78 1.20 20.75
CA TYR A 178 -17.65 2.43 19.97
C TYR A 178 -16.71 3.41 20.67
N ILE A 179 -15.56 3.67 20.03
CA ILE A 179 -14.63 4.74 20.41
C ILE A 179 -14.82 5.89 19.41
N PRO A 180 -15.02 7.14 19.87
CA PRO A 180 -15.15 8.29 18.99
C PRO A 180 -13.89 8.48 18.12
N ILE A 181 -14.10 8.89 16.86
CA ILE A 181 -13.04 9.00 15.83
C ILE A 181 -11.87 9.88 16.28
N TRP A 182 -12.15 10.95 17.03
CA TRP A 182 -11.11 11.87 17.49
C TRP A 182 -10.14 11.23 18.48
N VAL A 183 -10.65 10.48 19.46
CA VAL A 183 -9.83 9.74 20.43
C VAL A 183 -8.97 8.71 19.70
N ARG A 184 -9.55 7.98 18.75
CA ARG A 184 -8.80 7.02 17.95
C ARG A 184 -7.65 7.68 17.19
N ARG A 185 -7.92 8.82 16.54
CA ARG A 185 -6.91 9.53 15.75
C ARG A 185 -5.75 10.03 16.61
N VAL A 186 -6.04 10.52 17.82
CA VAL A 186 -5.02 10.94 18.79
C VAL A 186 -4.16 9.75 19.20
N VAL A 187 -4.78 8.64 19.60
CA VAL A 187 -4.05 7.42 20.02
C VAL A 187 -3.20 6.86 18.88
N THR A 188 -3.68 6.89 17.63
CA THR A 188 -2.91 6.39 16.48
C THR A 188 -1.79 7.33 16.03
N MET A 189 -1.90 8.65 16.25
CA MET A 189 -0.82 9.60 15.91
C MET A 189 0.22 9.75 17.01
N MET A 190 -0.13 9.45 18.26
CA MET A 190 0.78 9.57 19.40
C MET A 190 2.15 8.90 19.19
N PRO A 191 2.25 7.63 18.73
CA PRO A 191 3.54 6.98 18.51
C PRO A 191 4.41 7.76 17.52
N SER A 192 3.84 8.27 16.44
CA SER A 192 4.57 9.06 15.44
C SER A 192 5.10 10.37 16.02
N PHE A 193 4.32 11.07 16.86
CA PHE A 193 4.78 12.29 17.52
C PHE A 193 5.91 12.03 18.52
N ILE A 194 5.82 10.95 19.30
CA ILE A 194 6.86 10.55 20.26
C ILE A 194 8.17 10.29 19.51
N VAL A 195 8.11 9.56 18.40
CA VAL A 195 9.27 9.24 17.56
C VAL A 195 9.93 10.49 17.00
N ILE A 196 9.15 11.43 16.45
CA ILE A 196 9.66 12.69 15.91
C ILE A 196 10.34 13.51 17.01
N MET A 197 9.74 13.58 18.20
CA MET A 197 10.30 14.31 19.33
C MET A 197 11.58 13.67 19.88
N MET A 198 11.74 12.36 19.73
CA MET A 198 12.96 11.63 20.09
C MET A 198 14.07 11.72 19.04
N GLY A 199 13.81 12.29 17.86
CA GLY A 199 14.81 12.45 16.80
C GLY A 199 15.33 11.14 16.21
N MET A 200 14.54 10.07 16.28
CA MET A 200 14.91 8.77 15.68
C MET A 200 14.68 8.76 14.16
N ASP A 201 15.46 7.96 13.43
CA ASP A 201 15.30 7.75 11.97
C ASP A 201 13.88 7.29 11.64
N ALA A 202 13.11 8.18 11.00
CA ALA A 202 11.73 7.90 10.59
C ALA A 202 11.65 6.68 9.66
N THR A 203 12.63 6.53 8.77
CA THR A 203 12.76 5.42 7.82
C THR A 203 12.84 4.07 8.54
N ARG A 204 13.70 3.92 9.56
CA ARG A 204 13.83 2.65 10.31
C ARG A 204 12.53 2.28 11.01
N ILE A 205 11.86 3.26 11.60
CA ILE A 205 10.61 3.03 12.33
C ILE A 205 9.47 2.70 11.37
N LEU A 206 9.48 3.32 10.19
CA LEU A 206 8.55 2.99 9.13
C LEU A 206 8.74 1.53 8.68
N VAL A 207 9.97 1.11 8.39
CA VAL A 207 10.25 -0.29 8.02
C VAL A 207 9.89 -1.26 9.15
N LEU A 208 10.24 -0.94 10.40
CA LEU A 208 9.90 -1.77 11.56
C LEU A 208 8.37 -1.90 11.73
N SER A 209 7.62 -0.82 11.47
CA SER A 209 6.15 -0.86 11.47
C SER A 209 5.60 -1.78 10.39
N GLN A 210 6.22 -1.81 9.20
CA GLN A 210 5.84 -2.74 8.12
C GLN A 210 6.12 -4.20 8.49
N VAL A 211 7.21 -4.46 9.19
CA VAL A 211 7.51 -5.81 9.71
C VAL A 211 6.52 -6.22 10.79
N LEU A 212 6.11 -5.31 11.67
CA LEU A 212 5.08 -5.60 12.67
C LEU A 212 3.71 -5.87 12.02
N LEU A 213 3.40 -5.13 10.95
CA LEU A 213 2.22 -5.38 10.09
C LEU A 213 2.27 -6.77 9.44
N SER A 214 3.45 -7.25 9.04
CA SER A 214 3.57 -8.56 8.37
C SER A 214 3.21 -9.72 9.29
N PHE A 215 3.52 -9.64 10.58
CA PHE A 215 2.99 -10.57 11.60
C PHE A 215 1.46 -10.50 11.70
N GLY A 216 0.88 -9.31 11.57
CA GLY A 216 -0.56 -9.09 11.55
C GLY A 216 -1.27 -9.74 10.34
N ILE A 217 -0.58 -9.89 9.21
CA ILE A 217 -1.12 -10.57 8.02
C ILE A 217 -1.48 -12.01 8.35
N ALA A 218 -0.58 -12.76 9.00
CA ALA A 218 -0.81 -14.16 9.32
C ALA A 218 -2.09 -14.33 10.18
N LEU A 219 -2.27 -13.45 11.17
CA LEU A 219 -3.43 -13.47 12.05
C LEU A 219 -4.74 -13.06 11.35
N ALA A 220 -4.69 -12.23 10.31
CA ALA A 220 -5.86 -11.87 9.51
C ALA A 220 -6.20 -12.91 8.44
N LEU A 221 -5.17 -13.52 7.84
CA LEU A 221 -5.31 -14.46 6.73
C LEU A 221 -5.84 -15.83 7.19
N VAL A 222 -5.42 -16.30 8.38
CA VAL A 222 -5.87 -17.60 8.92
C VAL A 222 -7.39 -17.67 9.10
N PRO A 223 -8.06 -16.72 9.79
CA PRO A 223 -9.52 -16.70 9.88
C PRO A 223 -10.19 -16.51 8.52
N LEU A 224 -9.61 -15.68 7.65
CA LEU A 224 -10.17 -15.44 6.32
C LEU A 224 -10.21 -16.74 5.51
N LEU A 225 -9.09 -17.45 5.41
CA LEU A 225 -9.01 -18.73 4.70
C LEU A 225 -9.89 -19.80 5.33
N ALA A 226 -9.98 -19.84 6.66
CA ALA A 226 -10.88 -20.76 7.36
C ALA A 226 -12.36 -20.47 7.02
N PHE A 227 -12.77 -19.20 6.95
CA PHE A 227 -14.14 -18.83 6.58
C PHE A 227 -14.41 -18.99 5.09
N THR A 228 -13.46 -18.65 4.22
CA THR A 228 -13.62 -18.77 2.78
C THR A 228 -13.56 -20.22 2.29
N GLY A 229 -12.87 -21.10 3.02
CA GLY A 229 -12.82 -22.55 2.78
C GLY A 229 -13.98 -23.34 3.41
N ASN A 230 -14.76 -22.75 4.32
CA ASN A 230 -15.89 -23.45 4.95
C ASN A 230 -17.10 -23.51 3.99
N ARG A 231 -17.42 -24.72 3.52
CA ARG A 231 -18.59 -25.00 2.67
C ARG A 231 -19.93 -24.67 3.33
N GLU A 232 -20.04 -24.71 4.66
CA GLU A 232 -21.27 -24.29 5.36
C GLU A 232 -21.49 -22.77 5.31
N LEU A 233 -20.42 -21.97 5.30
CA LEU A 233 -20.51 -20.50 5.26
C LEU A 233 -20.55 -19.94 3.84
N MET A 234 -19.80 -20.54 2.90
CA MET A 234 -19.64 -20.05 1.52
C MET A 234 -20.51 -20.79 0.49
N GLY A 235 -21.04 -21.97 0.81
CA GLY A 235 -21.80 -22.80 -0.12
C GLY A 235 -21.01 -23.11 -1.40
N ILE A 236 -21.64 -22.91 -2.57
CA ILE A 236 -21.02 -23.12 -3.89
C ILE A 236 -19.85 -22.17 -4.23
N TRP A 237 -19.60 -21.15 -3.40
CA TRP A 237 -18.54 -20.16 -3.60
C TRP A 237 -17.31 -20.42 -2.71
N SER A 238 -17.25 -21.56 -2.02
CA SER A 238 -16.09 -21.93 -1.20
C SER A 238 -14.83 -21.94 -2.06
N THR A 239 -13.77 -21.30 -1.58
CA THR A 239 -12.45 -21.42 -2.24
C THR A 239 -12.02 -22.88 -2.12
N ALA A 240 -11.64 -23.49 -3.24
CA ALA A 240 -11.06 -24.84 -3.20
C ALA A 240 -9.77 -24.74 -2.38
N ALA A 241 -9.76 -25.43 -1.23
CA ALA A 241 -8.57 -25.64 -0.43
C ALA A 241 -7.53 -26.45 -1.21
#